data_AF-A0AA40LGX2-F1
#
_entry.id   AF-A0AA40LGX2-F1
#
_cell.length_a   1.000
_cell.length_b   1.000
_cell.length_c   1.000
_cell.angle_alpha   90.00
_cell.angle_beta   90.00
_cell.angle_gamma   90.00
#
_symmetry.space_group_name_H-M   'P 1'
#
loop_
_entity.id
_entity.type
_entity.pdbx_description
1 polymer ?
#
loop_
_entity_poly.entity_id
_entity_poly.type
_entity_poly.pdbx_seq_one_letter_code
_entity_poly.pdbx_strand_id
1 'polypeptide(L)'
;MDQRGGPPAGHLHAEGGNMKEVFTQFCNGLTQIEALFKSKNYEFLWNPHLGYILTCPSNLGAGLRAEVRHRWYGHSRGGGFFDISNADHLGFLEVELVQMVVDGMKLLIEMEQRLEQGQAMDDLIPAQK
;
A
#
# COMPACT_ATOMS: atom_id res chain seq x y z
N MET A 1 6.94 6.71 -32.91
CA MET A 1 7.34 7.66 -31.85
C MET A 1 6.08 8.11 -31.15
N ASP A 2 5.75 7.49 -30.02
CA ASP A 2 4.66 7.91 -29.15
C ASP A 2 5.26 8.14 -27.76
N GLN A 3 5.56 9.40 -27.46
CA GLN A 3 6.08 9.88 -26.19
C GLN A 3 4.90 10.37 -25.34
N ARG A 4 4.07 9.45 -24.85
CA ARG A 4 3.07 9.76 -23.82
C ARG A 4 3.76 9.75 -22.45
N GLY A 5 4.42 10.85 -22.14
CA GLY A 5 4.80 11.21 -20.78
C GLY A 5 3.54 11.52 -19.97
N GLY A 6 2.96 10.49 -19.36
CA GLY A 6 1.98 10.64 -18.28
C GLY A 6 2.66 11.20 -17.02
N PRO A 7 1.90 11.78 -16.08
CA PRO A 7 2.45 12.31 -14.83
C PRO A 7 3.21 11.21 -14.07
N PRO A 8 4.32 11.54 -13.38
CA PRO A 8 5.12 10.54 -12.69
C PRO A 8 4.30 9.91 -11.56
N ALA A 9 4.01 8.62 -11.69
CA ALA A 9 3.53 7.83 -10.57
C ALA A 9 4.67 7.74 -9.55
N GLY A 10 4.47 8.29 -8.35
CA GLY A 10 5.44 8.20 -7.27
C GLY A 10 5.49 6.77 -6.73
N HIS A 11 6.57 6.04 -6.99
CA HIS A 11 6.81 4.71 -6.42
C HIS A 11 8.02 4.79 -5.47
N LEU A 12 7.82 4.42 -4.21
CA LEU A 12 8.88 4.36 -3.21
C LEU A 12 9.07 2.90 -2.77
N HIS A 13 10.30 2.41 -2.85
CA HIS A 13 10.68 1.06 -2.44
C HIS A 13 11.79 1.14 -1.40
N ALA A 14 11.70 0.35 -0.33
CA ALA A 14 12.75 0.19 0.67
C ALA A 14 12.90 -1.27 1.06
N GLU A 15 14.14 -1.68 1.35
CA GLU A 15 14.43 -3.00 1.91
C GLU A 15 14.29 -2.96 3.44
N GLY A 16 13.73 -4.03 4.00
CA GLY A 16 13.45 -4.13 5.45
C GLY A 16 12.03 -3.70 5.81
N GLY A 17 11.45 -4.33 6.84
CA GLY A 17 10.03 -4.20 7.22
C GLY A 17 9.62 -2.87 7.86
N ASN A 18 10.36 -1.77 7.65
CA ASN A 18 10.07 -0.48 8.28
C ASN A 18 9.05 0.35 7.47
N MET A 19 7.80 -0.11 7.41
CA MET A 19 6.73 0.56 6.66
C MET A 19 6.47 2.00 7.13
N LYS A 20 6.70 2.31 8.42
CA LYS A 20 6.50 3.67 8.95
C LYS A 20 7.47 4.67 8.32
N GLU A 21 8.73 4.29 8.18
CA GLU A 21 9.74 5.14 7.56
C GLU A 21 9.45 5.36 6.07
N VAL A 22 9.13 4.28 5.35
CA VAL A 22 8.73 4.34 3.93
C VAL A 22 7.53 5.28 3.75
N PHE A 23 6.48 5.11 4.56
CA PHE A 23 5.30 5.95 4.47
C PHE A 23 5.60 7.41 4.83
N THR A 24 6.47 7.66 5.82
CA THR A 24 6.89 9.01 6.20
C THR A 24 7.64 9.70 5.05
N GLN A 25 8.59 9.00 4.42
CA GLN A 25 9.32 9.52 3.26
C GLN A 25 8.39 9.80 2.07
N PHE A 26 7.43 8.91 1.83
CA PHE A 26 6.42 9.08 0.78
C PHE A 26 5.57 10.34 1.01
N CYS A 27 5.04 10.53 2.22
CA CYS A 27 4.24 11.71 2.57
C CYS A 27 5.06 13.01 2.44
N ASN A 28 6.31 12.99 2.91
CA ASN A 28 7.23 14.12 2.78
C ASN A 28 7.54 14.45 1.31
N GLY A 29 7.69 13.44 0.46
CA GLY A 29 7.89 13.60 -0.98
C GLY A 29 6.67 14.22 -1.66
N LEU A 30 5.47 13.70 -1.39
CA LEU A 30 4.22 14.24 -1.94
C LEU A 30 3.98 15.69 -1.52
N THR A 31 4.22 16.02 -0.26
CA THR A 31 4.07 17.39 0.25
C THR A 31 4.98 18.37 -0.49
N GLN A 32 6.23 17.97 -0.77
CA GLN A 32 7.18 18.79 -1.53
C GLN A 32 6.74 18.97 -2.98
N ILE A 33 6.27 17.91 -3.63
CA ILE A 33 5.76 17.96 -5.00
C ILE A 33 4.55 18.89 -5.06
N GLU A 34 3.59 18.76 -4.15
CA GLU A 34 2.40 19.61 -4.11
C GLU A 34 2.77 21.09 -3.93
N ALA A 35 3.70 21.39 -3.02
CA ALA A 35 4.20 22.75 -2.82
C ALA A 35 4.84 23.34 -4.09
N LEU A 36 5.63 22.54 -4.81
CA LEU A 36 6.23 22.94 -6.08
C LEU A 36 5.17 23.21 -7.17
N PHE A 37 4.14 22.38 -7.27
CA PHE A 37 3.05 22.59 -8.23
C PHE A 37 2.26 23.85 -7.90
N LYS A 38 1.92 24.07 -6.62
CA LYS A 38 1.24 25.29 -6.16
C LYS A 38 2.04 26.55 -6.45
N SER A 39 3.37 26.51 -6.30
CA SER A 39 4.25 27.64 -6.66
C SER A 39 4.20 28.02 -8.14
N LYS A 40 3.79 27.09 -9.00
CA LYS A 40 3.61 27.30 -10.45
C LYS A 40 2.15 27.50 -10.83
N ASN A 41 1.27 27.70 -9.84
CA ASN A 41 -0.17 27.86 -10.03
C ASN A 41 -0.84 26.63 -10.66
N TYR A 42 -0.34 25.43 -10.33
CA TYR A 42 -0.97 24.15 -10.64
C TYR A 42 -1.42 23.46 -9.35
N GLU A 43 -2.53 22.75 -9.42
CA GLU A 43 -3.07 21.97 -8.30
C GLU A 43 -3.43 20.55 -8.76
N PHE A 44 -3.43 19.60 -7.83
CA PHE A 44 -3.95 18.27 -8.10
C PHE A 44 -5.46 18.30 -8.22
N LEU A 45 -6.01 17.49 -9.14
CA LEU A 45 -7.45 17.34 -9.26
C LEU A 45 -7.98 16.58 -8.04
N TRP A 46 -8.82 17.24 -7.26
CA TRP A 46 -9.40 16.68 -6.04
C TRP A 46 -10.84 17.18 -5.86
N ASN A 47 -11.72 16.34 -5.31
CA ASN A 47 -13.02 16.79 -4.81
C ASN A 47 -13.48 16.00 -3.57
N PRO A 48 -14.43 16.54 -2.78
CA PRO A 48 -14.88 15.91 -1.53
C PRO A 48 -15.54 14.53 -1.69
N HIS A 49 -16.07 14.19 -2.86
CA HIS A 49 -16.79 12.93 -3.10
C HIS A 49 -15.87 11.81 -3.58
N LEU A 50 -14.90 12.13 -4.45
CA LEU A 50 -14.03 11.16 -5.13
C LEU A 50 -12.58 11.20 -4.64
N GLY A 51 -12.19 12.15 -3.79
CA GLY A 51 -10.79 12.36 -3.41
C GLY A 51 -9.94 12.80 -4.61
N TYR A 52 -8.70 12.30 -4.70
CA TYR A 52 -7.81 12.56 -5.83
C TYR A 52 -8.30 11.85 -7.08
N ILE A 53 -8.36 12.61 -8.18
CA ILE A 53 -8.86 12.11 -9.46
C ILE A 53 -7.70 11.53 -10.26
N LEU A 54 -7.82 10.25 -10.61
CA LEU A 54 -6.90 9.51 -11.46
C LEU A 54 -7.60 9.06 -12.74
N THR A 55 -6.80 8.63 -13.72
CA THR A 55 -7.31 8.22 -15.04
C THR A 55 -8.15 6.96 -14.99
N CYS A 56 -7.88 6.06 -14.03
CA CYS A 56 -8.61 4.83 -13.82
C CYS A 56 -9.60 4.97 -12.66
N PRO A 57 -10.91 4.70 -12.85
CA PRO A 57 -11.91 4.77 -11.78
C PRO A 57 -11.56 3.92 -10.55
N SER A 58 -10.88 2.79 -10.73
CA SER A 58 -10.50 1.89 -9.64
C SER A 58 -9.48 2.50 -8.66
N ASN A 59 -8.80 3.58 -9.06
CA ASN A 59 -7.76 4.21 -8.25
C ASN A 59 -8.25 5.53 -7.61
N LEU A 60 -9.51 5.91 -7.78
CA LEU A 60 -10.04 7.13 -7.15
C LEU A 60 -9.92 7.07 -5.61
N GLY A 61 -9.88 8.24 -4.98
CA GLY A 61 -9.77 8.38 -3.53
C GLY A 61 -8.36 8.77 -3.12
N ALA A 62 -7.73 7.93 -2.30
CA ALA A 62 -6.33 8.12 -1.91
C ALA A 62 -5.36 7.79 -3.06
N GLY A 63 -5.79 6.93 -4.00
CA GLY A 63 -4.92 6.44 -5.08
C GLY A 63 -3.67 5.70 -4.60
N LEU A 64 -3.63 5.31 -3.32
CA LEU A 64 -2.49 4.68 -2.68
C LEU A 64 -2.59 3.16 -2.76
N ARG A 65 -1.52 2.54 -3.25
CA ARG A 65 -1.29 1.10 -3.19
C ARG A 65 -0.02 0.84 -2.39
N ALA A 66 -0.18 0.45 -1.13
CA ALA A 66 0.91 -0.02 -0.29
C ALA A 66 1.09 -1.53 -0.53
N GLU A 67 2.32 -1.97 -0.76
CA GLU A 67 2.64 -3.36 -1.09
C GLU A 67 3.86 -3.83 -0.29
N VAL A 68 3.80 -5.07 0.19
CA VAL A 68 4.88 -5.73 0.90
C VAL A 68 5.18 -7.06 0.22
N ARG A 69 6.44 -7.24 -0.17
CA ARG A 69 6.95 -8.52 -0.66
C ARG A 69 7.45 -9.36 0.52
N HIS A 70 6.79 -10.49 0.79
CA HIS A 70 7.19 -11.42 1.86
C HIS A 70 7.49 -12.81 1.29
N ARG A 71 8.52 -13.48 1.83
CA ARG A 71 8.82 -14.86 1.46
C ARG A 71 8.16 -15.81 2.46
N TRP A 72 7.30 -16.67 1.95
CA TRP A 72 6.57 -17.67 2.73
C TRP A 72 7.14 -19.05 2.50
N TYR A 73 7.28 -19.84 3.56
CA TYR A 73 7.87 -21.18 3.50
C TYR A 73 6.86 -22.33 3.64
N GLY A 74 5.67 -22.07 4.18
CA GLY A 74 4.69 -23.11 4.55
C GLY A 74 3.77 -23.64 3.43
N HIS A 75 3.60 -22.93 2.32
CA HIS A 75 2.53 -23.24 1.35
C HIS A 75 2.97 -24.14 0.17
N SER A 76 4.25 -24.14 -0.18
CA SER A 76 4.78 -24.88 -1.34
C SER A 76 6.15 -25.43 -1.03
N ARG A 77 6.45 -26.65 -1.50
CA ARG A 77 7.67 -27.48 -1.24
C ARG A 77 9.05 -26.83 -1.50
N GLY A 78 9.15 -25.50 -1.66
CA GLY A 78 10.38 -24.73 -1.76
C GLY A 78 10.27 -23.25 -1.33
N GLY A 79 9.16 -22.86 -0.69
CA GLY A 79 8.84 -21.46 -0.38
C GLY A 79 8.62 -20.58 -1.62
N GLY A 80 8.03 -19.39 -1.43
CA GLY A 80 7.73 -18.45 -2.52
C GLY A 80 7.66 -17.01 -2.03
N PHE A 81 7.96 -16.06 -2.90
CA PHE A 81 7.69 -14.64 -2.62
C PHE A 81 6.26 -14.31 -3.02
N PHE A 82 5.57 -13.58 -2.15
CA PHE A 82 4.21 -13.11 -2.35
C PHE A 82 4.16 -11.61 -2.09
N ASP A 83 3.48 -10.90 -3.00
CA ASP A 83 3.25 -9.46 -2.91
C ASP A 83 1.85 -9.24 -2.33
N ILE A 84 1.79 -8.61 -1.14
CA ILE A 84 0.55 -8.37 -0.40
C ILE A 84 0.29 -6.88 -0.38
N SER A 85 -0.89 -6.46 -0.82
CA SER A 85 -1.27 -5.05 -0.97
C SER A 85 -2.72 -4.80 -0.56
N ASN A 86 -3.05 -3.55 -0.21
CA ASN A 86 -4.44 -3.16 -0.01
C ASN A 86 -5.21 -3.18 -1.34
N ALA A 87 -6.46 -3.65 -1.30
CA ALA A 87 -7.36 -3.68 -2.46
C ALA A 87 -8.21 -2.41 -2.58
N ASP A 88 -8.54 -1.78 -1.45
CA ASP A 88 -9.37 -0.58 -1.41
C ASP A 88 -8.56 0.69 -1.67
N HIS A 89 -9.17 1.64 -2.38
CA HIS A 89 -8.57 2.92 -2.74
C HIS A 89 -9.47 4.14 -2.46
N LEU A 90 -10.79 3.95 -2.42
CA LEU A 90 -11.81 4.99 -2.23
C LEU A 90 -12.48 4.85 -0.86
N GLY A 91 -12.73 5.98 -0.18
CA GLY A 91 -13.45 6.01 1.10
C GLY A 91 -12.58 5.76 2.34
N PHE A 92 -11.26 5.67 2.16
CA PHE A 92 -10.28 5.48 3.24
C PHE A 92 -9.18 6.55 3.15
N LEU A 93 -8.62 6.92 4.30
CA LEU A 93 -7.44 7.77 4.38
C LEU A 93 -6.18 6.97 4.00
N GLU A 94 -5.14 7.65 3.50
CA GLU A 94 -3.85 7.04 3.16
C GLU A 94 -3.28 6.24 4.34
N VAL A 95 -3.38 6.79 5.55
CA VAL A 95 -2.90 6.14 6.78
C VAL A 95 -3.68 4.88 7.13
N GLU A 96 -4.98 4.86 6.85
CA GLU A 96 -5.83 3.69 7.11
C GLU A 96 -5.47 2.56 6.15
N LEU A 97 -5.25 2.89 4.88
CA LEU A 97 -4.81 1.93 3.87
C LEU A 97 -3.44 1.31 4.24
N VAL A 98 -2.47 2.11 4.65
CA VAL A 98 -1.15 1.60 5.10
C VAL A 98 -1.28 0.77 6.37
N GLN A 99 -2.09 1.21 7.34
CA GLN A 99 -2.29 0.48 8.58
C GLN A 99 -2.94 -0.89 8.34
N MET A 100 -3.87 -0.99 7.38
CA MET A 100 -4.45 -2.28 6.98
C MET A 100 -3.39 -3.26 6.44
N VAL A 101 -2.43 -2.79 5.64
CA VAL A 101 -1.33 -3.63 5.14
C VAL A 101 -0.39 -4.03 6.29
N VAL A 102 -0.07 -3.11 7.19
CA VAL A 102 0.76 -3.40 8.37
C VAL A 102 0.13 -4.47 9.25
N ASP A 103 -1.16 -4.33 9.57
CA ASP A 103 -1.86 -5.25 10.46
C ASP A 103 -2.13 -6.59 9.80
N GLY A 104 -2.47 -6.59 8.50
CA GLY A 104 -2.57 -7.80 7.69
C GLY A 104 -1.25 -8.58 7.67
N MET A 105 -0.11 -7.90 7.49
CA MET A 105 1.19 -8.56 7.51
C MET A 105 1.58 -9.08 8.88
N LYS A 106 1.29 -8.36 9.98
CA LYS A 106 1.54 -8.89 11.33
C LYS A 106 0.75 -10.16 11.58
N LEU A 107 -0.53 -10.18 11.23
CA LEU A 107 -1.38 -11.36 11.37
C LEU A 107 -0.83 -12.54 10.57
N LEU A 108 -0.46 -12.29 9.32
CA LEU A 108 0.09 -13.30 8.42
C LEU A 108 1.43 -13.88 8.92
N ILE A 109 2.31 -13.05 9.48
CA ILE A 109 3.56 -13.50 10.11
C ILE A 109 3.26 -14.34 11.36
N GLU A 110 2.29 -13.93 12.18
CA GLU A 110 1.89 -14.72 13.37
C GLU A 110 1.33 -16.09 12.95
N MET A 111 0.51 -16.13 11.90
CA MET A 111 0.04 -17.38 11.31
C MET A 111 1.22 -18.24 10.85
N GLU A 112 2.18 -17.70 10.10
CA GLU A 112 3.34 -18.49 9.65
C GLU A 112 4.14 -19.06 10.84
N GLN A 113 4.38 -18.28 11.89
CA GLN A 113 5.10 -18.72 13.09
C GLN A 113 4.37 -19.86 13.82
N ARG A 114 3.04 -19.80 13.91
CA ARG A 114 2.26 -20.90 14.49
C ARG A 114 2.35 -22.17 13.64
N LEU A 115 2.47 -22.04 12.31
CA LEU A 115 2.52 -23.18 11.37
C LEU A 115 3.85 -23.90 11.56
N GLU A 116 4.93 -23.13 11.69
CA GLU A 116 6.27 -23.63 11.99
C GLU A 116 6.33 -24.37 13.34
N GLN A 117 5.52 -23.94 14.31
CA GLN A 117 5.41 -24.59 15.63
C GLN A 117 4.41 -25.76 15.64
N GLY A 118 3.73 -26.05 14.53
CA GLY A 118 2.71 -27.09 14.44
C GLY A 118 1.42 -26.77 15.21
N GLN A 119 1.15 -25.49 15.48
CA GLN A 119 -0.05 -25.02 16.17
C GLN A 119 -1.19 -24.72 15.19
N ALA A 120 -2.44 -24.87 15.66
CA ALA A 120 -3.62 -24.46 14.92
C ALA A 120 -3.76 -22.92 14.85
N MET A 121 -4.50 -22.42 13.84
CA MET A 121 -4.68 -20.99 13.57
C MET A 121 -6.11 -20.60 13.25
N ASP A 122 -7.06 -21.53 13.40
CA ASP A 122 -8.46 -21.26 13.07
C ASP A 122 -9.00 -20.07 13.89
N ASP A 123 -8.42 -19.82 15.07
CA ASP A 123 -8.69 -18.68 15.94
C ASP A 123 -8.15 -17.33 15.43
N LEU A 124 -7.18 -17.35 14.51
CA LEU A 124 -6.59 -16.16 13.89
C LEU A 124 -7.33 -15.71 12.63
N ILE A 125 -8.29 -16.49 12.13
CA ILE A 125 -9.06 -16.12 10.93
C ILE A 125 -9.93 -14.90 11.27
N PRO A 126 -9.68 -13.73 10.67
CA PRO A 126 -10.43 -12.53 10.98
C PRO A 126 -11.86 -12.64 10.44
N ALA A 127 -12.81 -12.08 11.18
CA ALA A 127 -14.17 -11.91 10.68
C ALA A 127 -14.15 -11.00 9.43
N GLN A 128 -15.01 -11.30 8.47
CA GLN A 128 -15.13 -10.50 7.26
C GLN A 128 -15.63 -9.09 7.62
N LYS A 129 -14.88 -8.07 7.20
CA LYS A 129 -15.29 -6.67 7.28
C LYS A 129 -16.32 -6.33 6.21
#